data_AF-A0A8S2QI30-F1
#
_entry.id   AF-A0A8S2QI30-F1
#
_cell.length_a   1.000
_cell.length_b   1.000
_cell.length_c   1.000
_cell.angle_alpha   90.00
_cell.angle_beta   90.00
_cell.angle_gamma   90.00
#
_symmetry.space_group_name_H-M   'P 1'
#
loop_
_entity.id
_entity.type
_entity.pdbx_description
1 polymer ?
#
loop_
_entity_poly.entity_id
_entity_poly.type
_entity_poly.pdbx_seq_one_letter_code
_entity_poly.pdbx_strand_id
1 'polypeptide(L)'
;MTSDLSALFNNAKKVTLVSVPVKEESENEAVEEEAVVESKKRKIIEEREYEDPSVVNAQTVFVGNVPIGCTQKELRTLFSQYGTVKSVRLRNLIPLNPKQGKRLAFIKKEFHPLQKTITAYIRFTDETEAEDATSL
;
A
#
# COMPACT_ATOMS: atom_id res chain seq x y z
N MET A 1 -40.70 -53.93 -0.18
CA MET A 1 -40.06 -55.13 -0.76
C MET A 1 -38.69 -54.71 -1.22
N THR A 2 -37.70 -55.36 -0.63
CA THR A 2 -36.25 -55.22 -0.79
C THR A 2 -35.80 -55.35 -2.24
N SER A 3 -34.75 -54.60 -2.60
CA SER A 3 -33.67 -55.04 -3.51
C SER A 3 -32.70 -53.86 -3.66
N ASP A 4 -31.62 -53.82 -2.88
CA ASP A 4 -30.32 -54.40 -3.25
C ASP A 4 -29.69 -53.70 -4.45
N LEU A 5 -28.66 -52.90 -4.19
CA LEU A 5 -27.41 -52.91 -4.95
C LEU A 5 -26.24 -52.65 -3.98
N SER A 6 -26.04 -53.63 -3.10
CA SER A 6 -24.82 -53.91 -2.37
C SER A 6 -23.71 -54.34 -3.33
N ALA A 7 -23.21 -53.44 -4.17
CA ALA A 7 -21.89 -53.57 -4.76
C ALA A 7 -21.56 -52.33 -5.57
N LEU A 8 -20.69 -51.49 -5.03
CA LEU A 8 -19.54 -51.03 -5.79
C LEU A 8 -18.47 -50.59 -4.81
N PHE A 9 -17.49 -51.49 -4.69
CA PHE A 9 -16.09 -51.15 -4.48
C PHE A 9 -15.73 -50.56 -3.11
N ASN A 10 -15.40 -51.40 -2.13
CA ASN A 10 -14.01 -51.82 -1.86
C ASN A 10 -12.99 -50.69 -2.09
N ASN A 11 -12.43 -50.12 -1.02
CA ASN A 11 -11.14 -50.60 -0.52
C ASN A 11 -10.72 -49.96 0.81
N ALA A 12 -10.57 -50.82 1.82
CA ALA A 12 -9.49 -50.89 2.80
C ALA A 12 -8.77 -49.59 3.23
N LYS A 13 -8.97 -49.17 4.49
CA LYS A 13 -8.12 -49.56 5.64
C LYS A 13 -8.53 -48.81 6.91
N LYS A 14 -8.71 -49.60 7.96
CA LYS A 14 -8.92 -49.25 9.36
C LYS A 14 -7.81 -48.32 9.85
N VAL A 15 -8.15 -47.10 10.28
CA VAL A 15 -7.29 -46.30 11.16
C VAL A 15 -8.09 -45.98 12.42
N THR A 16 -7.45 -46.31 13.52
CA THR A 16 -7.89 -46.38 14.91
C THR A 16 -8.36 -45.05 15.49
N LEU A 17 -9.43 -45.09 16.28
CA LEU A 17 -9.82 -44.07 17.24
C LEU A 17 -8.69 -43.87 18.26
N VAL A 18 -8.08 -42.69 18.26
CA VAL A 18 -7.36 -42.16 19.43
C VAL A 18 -7.95 -40.79 19.70
N SER A 19 -8.51 -40.64 20.89
CA SER A 19 -9.03 -39.39 21.46
C SER A 19 -7.92 -38.33 21.51
N VAL A 20 -8.05 -37.29 20.69
CA VAL A 20 -7.15 -36.12 20.70
C VAL A 20 -7.72 -35.07 21.67
N PRO A 21 -6.95 -34.62 22.68
CA PRO A 21 -7.40 -33.61 23.62
C PRO A 21 -7.46 -32.23 22.95
N VAL A 22 -8.53 -31.49 23.25
CA VAL A 22 -8.64 -30.06 22.98
C VAL A 22 -7.47 -29.36 23.68
N LYS A 23 -6.61 -28.69 22.91
CA LYS A 23 -5.58 -27.81 23.45
C LYS A 23 -5.62 -26.47 22.70
N GLU A 24 -5.99 -25.45 23.46
CA GLU A 24 -5.97 -24.04 23.13
C GLU A 24 -4.51 -23.59 22.89
N GLU A 25 -4.05 -23.51 21.64
CA GLU A 25 -2.76 -22.91 21.29
C GLU A 25 -2.89 -22.22 19.92
N SER A 26 -3.46 -21.00 19.88
CA SER A 26 -3.56 -20.20 18.63
C SER A 26 -3.44 -18.69 18.83
N GLU A 27 -2.74 -18.25 19.88
CA GLU A 27 -2.59 -16.82 20.19
C GLU A 27 -1.13 -16.32 20.20
N ASN A 28 -0.11 -17.19 20.08
CA ASN A 28 1.29 -16.76 20.25
C ASN A 28 2.02 -16.33 18.96
N GLU A 29 1.66 -16.83 17.77
CA GLU A 29 2.38 -16.46 16.52
C GLU A 29 2.00 -15.06 16.00
N ALA A 30 0.74 -14.63 16.20
CA ALA A 30 0.30 -13.29 15.77
C ALA A 30 0.91 -12.15 16.60
N VAL A 31 1.25 -12.43 17.86
CA VAL A 31 1.79 -11.44 18.81
C VAL A 31 3.27 -11.14 18.50
N GLU A 32 4.02 -12.12 18.02
CA GLU A 32 5.42 -11.94 17.62
C GLU A 32 5.55 -11.13 16.31
N GLU A 33 4.68 -11.34 15.33
CA GLU A 33 4.67 -10.54 14.10
C GLU A 33 4.28 -9.07 14.37
N GLU A 34 3.25 -8.83 15.20
CA GLU A 34 2.83 -7.48 15.61
C GLU A 34 3.96 -6.74 16.35
N ALA A 35 4.66 -7.40 17.27
CA ALA A 35 5.77 -6.81 18.03
C ALA A 35 6.99 -6.47 17.16
N VAL A 36 7.31 -7.30 16.17
CA VAL A 36 8.41 -7.05 15.23
C VAL A 36 8.08 -5.90 14.27
N VAL A 37 6.82 -5.80 13.82
CA VAL A 37 6.35 -4.69 12.97
C VAL A 37 6.33 -3.36 13.74
N GLU A 38 5.91 -3.39 15.01
CA GLU A 38 5.87 -2.22 15.89
C GLU A 38 7.28 -1.72 16.24
N SER A 39 8.22 -2.64 16.51
CA SER A 39 9.63 -2.32 16.76
C SER A 39 10.32 -1.73 15.52
N LYS A 40 9.99 -2.23 14.32
CA LYS A 40 10.44 -1.65 13.04
C LYS A 40 9.83 -0.28 12.79
N LYS A 41 8.53 -0.10 13.07
CA LYS A 41 7.86 1.22 12.97
C LYS A 41 8.55 2.26 13.85
N ARG A 42 8.88 1.93 15.10
CA ARG A 42 9.54 2.85 16.03
C ARG A 42 10.93 3.27 15.55
N LYS A 43 11.75 2.32 15.08
CA LYS A 43 13.05 2.63 14.47
C LYS A 43 12.96 3.50 13.20
N ILE A 44 11.95 3.29 12.35
CA ILE A 44 11.73 4.10 11.13
C ILE A 44 11.31 5.55 11.44
N ILE A 45 10.70 5.79 12.61
CA ILE A 45 10.23 7.12 13.02
C ILE A 45 11.36 7.94 13.63
N GLU A 46 12.31 7.30 14.33
CA GLU A 46 13.40 7.99 15.05
C GLU A 46 14.54 8.47 14.14
N GLU A 47 14.74 7.87 12.96
CA GLU A 47 15.86 8.19 12.06
C GLU A 47 15.51 9.19 10.94
N ARG A 48 14.28 9.71 10.91
CA ARG A 48 13.98 10.84 10.02
C ARG A 48 14.66 12.07 10.59
N GLU A 49 15.82 12.40 10.03
CA GLU A 49 16.46 13.70 10.24
C GLU A 49 15.38 14.77 10.08
N TYR A 50 15.26 15.59 11.14
CA TYR A 50 14.37 16.75 11.11
C TYR A 50 14.95 17.72 10.10
N GLU A 51 14.43 17.63 8.88
CA GLU A 51 14.69 18.64 7.86
C GLU A 51 13.72 19.80 8.03
N ASP A 52 14.28 21.00 8.04
CA ASP A 52 13.54 22.24 8.14
C ASP A 52 12.55 22.37 6.98
N PRO A 53 11.26 22.69 7.26
CA PRO A 53 10.21 22.71 6.25
C PRO A 53 10.51 23.65 5.07
N SER A 54 11.31 24.70 5.27
CA SER A 54 11.69 25.64 4.21
C SER A 54 12.50 24.96 3.12
N VAL A 55 13.54 24.21 3.50
CA VAL A 55 14.38 23.45 2.56
C VAL A 55 13.57 22.37 1.85
N VAL A 56 12.73 21.65 2.60
CA VAL A 56 11.86 20.62 2.01
C VAL A 56 10.91 21.21 0.96
N ASN A 57 10.36 22.39 1.22
CA ASN A 57 9.45 23.06 0.29
C ASN A 57 10.18 23.60 -0.93
N ALA A 58 11.39 24.15 -0.77
CA ALA A 58 12.22 24.62 -1.89
C ALA A 58 12.58 23.48 -2.87
N GLN A 59 12.86 22.29 -2.35
CA GLN A 59 13.11 21.08 -3.14
C GLN A 59 11.83 20.43 -3.72
N THR A 60 10.64 20.96 -3.43
CA THR A 60 9.36 20.33 -3.80
C THR A 60 8.64 21.11 -4.90
N VAL A 61 8.46 20.47 -6.04
CA VAL A 61 7.69 20.99 -7.17
C VAL A 61 6.21 20.63 -7.05
N PHE A 62 5.34 21.60 -7.30
CA PHE A 62 3.90 21.39 -7.42
C PHE A 62 3.53 21.04 -8.86
N VAL A 63 2.83 19.92 -9.03
CA VAL A 63 2.31 19.48 -10.32
C VAL A 63 0.79 19.44 -10.26
N GLY A 64 0.17 20.38 -10.97
CA GLY A 64 -1.29 20.47 -11.10
C GLY A 64 -1.83 19.61 -12.25
N ASN A 65 -3.16 19.47 -12.28
CA ASN A 65 -3.89 18.89 -13.41
C ASN A 65 -3.45 17.47 -13.84
N VAL A 66 -2.95 16.67 -12.90
CA VAL A 66 -2.51 15.31 -13.18
C VAL A 66 -3.73 14.41 -13.36
N PRO A 67 -3.81 13.54 -14.38
CA PRO A 67 -4.91 12.60 -14.53
C PRO A 67 -5.06 11.69 -13.30
N ILE A 68 -6.28 11.44 -12.84
CA ILE A 68 -6.53 10.68 -11.60
C ILE A 68 -5.99 9.24 -11.63
N GLY A 69 -5.86 8.66 -12.83
CA GLY A 69 -5.31 7.32 -13.03
C GLY A 69 -3.77 7.27 -13.03
N CYS A 70 -3.10 8.42 -13.00
CA CYS A 70 -1.64 8.49 -13.08
C CYS A 70 -0.99 7.88 -11.84
N THR A 71 0.00 7.03 -12.05
CA THR A 71 0.71 6.36 -10.96
C THR A 71 1.92 7.18 -10.49
N GLN A 72 2.32 6.98 -9.23
CA GLN A 72 3.56 7.59 -8.72
C GLN A 72 4.79 7.17 -9.53
N LYS A 73 4.77 5.98 -10.16
CA LYS A 73 5.86 5.49 -11.00
C LYS A 73 5.98 6.31 -12.27
N GLU A 74 4.86 6.59 -12.95
CA GLU A 74 4.84 7.44 -14.14
C GLU A 74 5.39 8.83 -13.86
N LEU A 75 4.95 9.46 -12.76
CA LEU A 75 5.49 10.76 -12.35
C LEU A 75 6.99 10.69 -12.07
N ARG A 76 7.48 9.66 -11.38
CA ARG A 76 8.92 9.49 -11.15
C ARG A 76 9.69 9.35 -12.47
N THR A 77 9.18 8.59 -13.43
CA THR A 77 9.85 8.40 -14.73
C THR A 77 9.82 9.65 -15.60
N LEU A 78 8.74 10.43 -15.56
CA LEU A 78 8.69 11.69 -16.30
C LEU A 78 9.64 12.73 -15.73
N PHE A 79 9.69 12.84 -14.39
CA PHE A 79 10.52 13.84 -13.73
C PHE A 79 11.97 13.41 -13.47
N SER A 80 12.31 12.13 -13.74
CA SER A 80 13.70 11.67 -13.64
C SER A 80 14.65 12.30 -14.66
N GLN A 81 14.12 12.95 -15.70
CA GLN A 81 14.95 13.67 -16.67
C GLN A 81 15.53 14.99 -16.12
N TYR A 82 14.91 15.57 -15.08
CA TYR A 82 15.36 16.82 -14.45
C TYR A 82 16.23 16.58 -13.22
N GLY A 83 16.07 15.43 -12.55
CA GLY A 83 16.83 15.15 -11.34
C GLY A 83 16.38 13.92 -10.56
N THR A 84 16.99 13.71 -9.40
CA THR A 84 16.74 12.54 -8.56
C THR A 84 15.53 12.78 -7.64
N VAL A 85 14.41 12.10 -7.93
CA VAL A 85 13.18 12.23 -7.15
C VAL A 85 13.24 11.44 -5.83
N LYS A 86 13.33 12.15 -4.70
CA LYS A 86 13.27 11.60 -3.34
C LYS A 86 11.89 11.04 -3.01
N SER A 87 10.82 11.80 -3.26
CA SER A 87 9.46 11.36 -2.93
C SER A 87 8.38 11.97 -3.83
N VAL A 88 7.29 11.24 -4.04
CA VAL A 88 6.10 11.71 -4.76
C VAL A 88 4.88 11.58 -3.85
N ARG A 89 4.14 12.67 -3.68
CA ARG A 89 2.94 12.74 -2.84
C ARG A 89 1.75 13.15 -3.69
N LEU A 90 0.80 12.25 -3.83
CA LEU A 90 -0.49 12.53 -4.48
C LEU A 90 -1.47 13.08 -3.45
N ARG A 91 -2.11 14.20 -3.77
CA ARG A 91 -3.07 14.88 -2.89
C ARG A 91 -4.38 15.17 -3.62
N ASN A 92 -5.34 15.65 -2.86
CA ASN A 92 -6.67 16.04 -3.31
C ASN A 92 -7.50 14.90 -3.94
N LEU A 93 -7.25 13.65 -3.57
CA LEU A 93 -8.05 12.52 -4.02
C LEU A 93 -9.38 12.44 -3.24
N ILE A 94 -10.49 12.42 -3.96
CA ILE A 94 -11.83 12.21 -3.43
C ILE A 94 -12.23 10.76 -3.67
N PRO A 95 -12.31 9.93 -2.61
CA PRO A 95 -12.76 8.55 -2.74
C PRO A 95 -14.24 8.51 -3.14
N LEU A 96 -14.64 7.48 -3.88
CA LEU A 96 -16.06 7.23 -4.16
C LEU A 96 -16.86 7.03 -2.86
N ASN A 97 -16.26 6.30 -1.91
CA ASN A 97 -16.84 6.05 -0.60
C ASN A 97 -16.19 6.94 0.46
N PRO A 98 -16.92 7.84 1.13
CA PRO A 98 -16.33 8.80 2.08
C PRO A 98 -15.78 8.15 3.35
N LYS A 99 -16.22 6.93 3.67
CA LYS A 99 -15.71 6.14 4.81
C LYS A 99 -14.38 5.43 4.49
N GLN A 100 -13.97 5.36 3.22
CA GLN A 100 -12.71 4.73 2.83
C GLN A 100 -11.54 5.72 2.95
N GLY A 101 -10.39 5.22 3.42
CA GLY A 101 -9.16 6.01 3.44
C GLY A 101 -8.65 6.32 2.03
N LYS A 102 -8.09 7.52 1.83
CA LYS A 102 -7.58 8.01 0.53
C LYS A 102 -6.58 7.05 -0.12
N ARG A 103 -5.69 6.44 0.68
CA ARG A 103 -4.72 5.45 0.18
C ARG A 103 -5.38 4.19 -0.38
N LEU A 104 -6.41 3.69 0.30
CA LEU A 104 -7.14 2.51 -0.15
C LEU A 104 -7.94 2.80 -1.43
N ALA A 105 -8.58 3.97 -1.50
CA ALA A 105 -9.28 4.40 -2.70
C ALA A 105 -8.34 4.52 -3.91
N PHE A 106 -7.11 5.00 -3.71
CA PHE A 106 -6.08 5.03 -4.76
C PHE A 106 -5.72 3.65 -5.28
N ILE A 107 -5.52 2.68 -4.38
CA ILE A 107 -5.17 1.30 -4.75
C ILE A 107 -6.33 0.61 -5.48
N LYS A 108 -7.57 0.78 -4.98
CA LYS A 108 -8.78 0.22 -5.58
C LYS A 108 -9.25 0.94 -6.84
N LYS A 109 -8.70 2.13 -7.12
CA LYS A 109 -9.13 3.02 -8.20
C LYS A 109 -10.61 3.41 -8.12
N GLU A 110 -11.15 3.48 -6.89
CA GLU A 110 -12.53 3.86 -6.59
C GLU A 110 -12.60 5.38 -6.36
N PHE A 111 -12.72 6.15 -7.44
CA PHE A 111 -12.73 7.61 -7.39
C PHE A 111 -14.12 8.18 -7.66
N HIS A 112 -14.38 9.38 -7.15
CA HIS A 112 -15.60 10.09 -7.48
C HIS A 112 -15.63 10.44 -8.99
N PRO A 113 -16.73 10.14 -9.73
CA PRO A 113 -16.76 10.25 -11.20
C PRO A 113 -16.57 11.67 -11.73
N LEU A 114 -16.89 12.68 -10.93
CA LEU A 114 -16.67 14.08 -11.29
C LEU A 114 -15.19 14.50 -11.23
N GLN A 115 -14.35 13.76 -10.51
CA GLN A 115 -12.95 14.10 -10.35
C GLN A 115 -12.11 13.47 -11.46
N LYS A 116 -11.67 14.30 -12.41
CA LYS A 116 -10.80 13.86 -13.52
C LYS A 116 -9.31 14.01 -13.19
N THR A 117 -8.97 14.96 -12.31
CA THR A 117 -7.59 15.35 -12.05
C THR A 117 -7.28 15.43 -10.56
N ILE A 118 -5.99 15.30 -10.25
CA ILE A 118 -5.39 15.34 -8.92
C ILE A 118 -4.20 16.29 -8.91
N THR A 119 -3.70 16.58 -7.71
CA THR A 119 -2.46 17.31 -7.53
C THR A 119 -1.36 16.39 -7.04
N ALA A 120 -0.14 16.65 -7.47
CA ALA A 120 1.05 15.93 -7.04
C ALA A 120 2.11 16.92 -6.53
N TYR A 121 2.85 16.48 -5.52
CA TYR A 121 4.05 17.15 -5.04
C TYR A 121 5.22 16.20 -5.26
N ILE A 122 6.23 16.67 -5.96
CA ILE A 122 7.43 15.90 -6.30
C ILE A 122 8.59 16.55 -5.58
N ARG A 123 9.23 15.80 -4.70
CA ARG A 123 10.39 16.25 -3.94
C ARG A 123 11.65 15.72 -4.61
N PHE A 124 12.56 16.62 -4.95
CA PHE A 124 13.89 16.33 -5.48
C PHE A 124 14.93 16.22 -4.36
N THR A 125 16.15 15.84 -4.74
CA THR A 125 17.28 15.80 -3.81
C THR A 125 17.85 17.19 -3.64
N ASP A 126 17.99 17.92 -4.74
CA ASP A 126 18.53 19.27 -4.77
C ASP A 126 17.47 20.31 -5.15
N GLU A 127 17.70 21.57 -4.78
CA GLU A 127 16.82 22.70 -5.09
C GLU A 127 16.92 23.10 -6.56
N THR A 128 18.12 23.05 -7.16
CA THR A 128 18.34 23.38 -8.57
C THR A 128 17.60 22.42 -9.50
N GLU A 129 17.54 21.12 -9.16
CA GLU A 129 16.76 20.12 -9.90
C GLU A 129 15.25 20.48 -9.90
N ALA A 130 14.76 21.04 -8.78
CA ALA A 130 13.38 21.48 -8.66
C ALA A 130 13.10 22.71 -9.53
N GLU A 131 14.03 23.68 -9.59
CA GLU A 131 13.93 24.86 -10.46
C GLU A 131 13.91 24.46 -11.94
N ASP A 132 14.78 23.55 -12.36
CA ASP A 132 14.82 23.03 -13.74
C ASP A 132 13.49 22.37 -14.13
N ALA A 133 12.90 21.58 -13.22
CA ALA A 133 11.61 20.93 -13.43
C ALA A 133 10.43 21.92 -13.51
N THR A 134 10.56 23.15 -13.00
CA THR A 134 9.52 24.19 -13.14
C THR A 134 9.54 24.90 -14.49
N SER A 135 10.61 24.74 -15.27
CA SER A 135 10.76 25.38 -16.59
C SER A 135 10.07 24.62 -17.74
N LEU A 136 9.18 23.68 -17.40
CA LEU A 136 8.37 22.83 -18.30
C LEU A 136 7.17 23.56 -18.90
#